data_AF-F9N6S5-F1
#
_entry.id   AF-F9N6S5-F1
#
_cell.length_a   1.000
_cell.length_b   1.000
_cell.length_c   1.000
_cell.angle_alpha   90.00
_cell.angle_beta   90.00
_cell.angle_gamma   90.00
#
_symmetry.space_group_name_H-M   'P 1'
#
loop_
_entity.id
_entity.type
_entity.pdbx_description
1 polymer ?
#
loop_
_entity_poly.entity_id
_entity_poly.type
_entity_poly.pdbx_seq_one_letter_code
_entity_poly.pdbx_strand_id
1 'polypeptide(L)'
;MTTHGEMERVKVDIFSMTKDEAAQFIEDKAYFMMTLRKLMYEYCPIVKVERFDPAEGESISGYLTEDLEQAQTPVLSVVLDPFEVAAMKVAEERGKLKEYVFAASEMTEVLLQVLKEKFSNGEI
;
A
#
# COMPACT_ATOMS: atom_id res chain seq x y z
N MET A 1 5.11 -39.57 22.72
CA MET A 1 4.44 -38.26 22.77
C MET A 1 5.23 -37.35 21.87
N THR A 2 4.64 -36.96 20.74
CA THR A 2 5.28 -36.20 19.67
C THR A 2 5.68 -34.82 20.18
N THR A 3 6.98 -34.56 20.22
CA THR A 3 7.55 -33.23 20.38
C THR A 3 7.03 -32.39 19.21
N HIS A 4 6.14 -31.44 19.49
CA HIS A 4 5.80 -30.39 18.53
C HIS A 4 7.11 -29.71 18.13
N GLY A 5 7.59 -30.00 16.91
CA GLY A 5 8.75 -29.32 16.36
C GLY A 5 8.47 -27.83 16.38
N GLU A 6 9.38 -27.07 16.98
CA GLU A 6 9.39 -25.62 16.83
C GLU A 6 9.30 -25.30 15.34
N MET A 7 8.15 -24.78 14.90
CA MET A 7 7.99 -24.29 13.55
C MET A 7 8.97 -23.13 13.38
N GLU A 8 9.97 -23.31 12.54
CA GLU A 8 11.00 -22.32 12.25
C GLU A 8 10.35 -21.02 11.78
N ARG A 9 10.50 -19.96 12.58
CA ARG A 9 9.94 -18.64 12.30
C ARG A 9 10.96 -17.77 11.59
N VAL A 10 10.52 -17.03 10.58
CA VAL A 10 11.30 -16.05 9.84
C VAL A 10 10.82 -14.64 10.18
N LYS A 11 11.73 -13.66 10.03
CA LYS A 11 11.38 -12.24 10.13
C LYS A 11 11.09 -11.68 8.75
N VAL A 12 9.96 -11.01 8.63
CA VAL A 12 9.54 -10.23 7.45
C VAL A 12 9.21 -8.83 7.97
N ASP A 13 10.00 -7.83 7.59
CA ASP A 13 10.01 -6.49 8.18
C ASP A 13 10.12 -6.58 9.73
N ILE A 14 9.18 -5.97 10.46
CA ILE A 14 9.10 -6.03 11.93
C ILE A 14 8.35 -7.27 12.44
N PHE A 15 7.79 -8.12 11.56
CA PHE A 15 6.92 -9.23 11.91
C PHE A 15 7.67 -10.58 11.97
N SER A 16 7.28 -11.43 12.92
CA SER A 16 7.75 -12.81 13.05
C SER A 16 6.65 -13.77 12.66
N MET A 17 6.90 -14.60 11.65
CA MET A 17 5.90 -15.52 11.08
C MET A 17 6.54 -16.84 10.65
N THR A 18 5.72 -17.84 10.35
CA THR A 18 6.18 -19.13 9.80
C THR A 18 6.70 -18.96 8.37
N LYS A 19 7.47 -19.95 7.89
CA LYS A 19 7.94 -19.97 6.50
C LYS A 19 6.79 -19.95 5.48
N ASP A 20 5.69 -20.64 5.77
CA ASP A 20 4.53 -20.71 4.89
C ASP A 20 3.78 -19.35 4.84
N GLU A 21 3.61 -18.69 5.99
CA GLU A 21 3.04 -17.34 6.05
C GLU A 21 3.90 -16.33 5.29
N ALA A 22 5.23 -16.43 5.40
CA ALA A 22 6.14 -15.55 4.66
C ALA A 22 6.09 -15.80 3.14
N ALA A 23 5.97 -17.06 2.71
CA ALA A 23 5.82 -17.38 1.30
C ALA A 23 4.49 -16.83 0.74
N GLN A 24 3.39 -17.02 1.47
CA GLN A 24 2.08 -16.47 1.08
C GLN A 24 2.09 -14.94 1.05
N PHE A 25 2.76 -14.30 2.02
CA PHE A 25 2.92 -12.85 2.02
C PHE A 25 3.63 -12.35 0.78
N ILE A 26 4.69 -13.02 0.32
CA ILE A 26 5.43 -12.61 -0.89
C ILE A 26 4.51 -12.66 -2.12
N GLU A 27 3.71 -13.72 -2.26
CA GLU A 27 2.74 -13.85 -3.35
C GLU A 27 1.64 -12.78 -3.29
N ASP A 28 1.02 -12.62 -2.12
CA ASP A 28 -0.04 -11.65 -1.89
C ASP A 28 0.48 -10.22 -2.11
N LYS A 29 1.68 -9.91 -1.62
CA LYS A 29 2.34 -8.61 -1.82
C LYS A 29 2.57 -8.32 -3.30
N ALA A 30 3.07 -9.29 -4.07
CA ALA A 30 3.28 -9.10 -5.50
C ALA A 30 1.96 -8.83 -6.23
N TYR A 31 0.91 -9.56 -5.86
CA TYR A 31 -0.44 -9.35 -6.39
C TYR A 31 -0.96 -7.94 -6.06
N PHE A 32 -0.95 -7.54 -4.78
CA PHE A 32 -1.42 -6.22 -4.37
C PHE A 32 -0.58 -5.10 -4.96
N MET A 33 0.74 -5.29 -5.11
CA MET A 33 1.58 -4.30 -5.76
C MET A 33 1.09 -3.99 -7.20
N MET A 34 0.69 -5.01 -7.96
CA MET A 34 0.13 -4.82 -9.30
C MET A 34 -1.28 -4.21 -9.26
N THR A 35 -2.14 -4.70 -8.38
CA THR A 35 -3.54 -4.27 -8.27
C THR A 35 -3.66 -2.82 -7.81
N LEU A 36 -2.96 -2.45 -6.74
CA LEU A 36 -2.93 -1.10 -6.22
C LEU A 36 -2.33 -0.12 -7.23
N ARG A 37 -1.24 -0.49 -7.92
CA ARG A 37 -0.66 0.37 -8.95
C ARG A 37 -1.69 0.71 -10.03
N LYS A 38 -2.44 -0.28 -10.52
CA LYS A 38 -3.50 -0.06 -11.53
C LYS A 38 -4.60 0.85 -10.99
N LEU A 39 -5.10 0.56 -9.79
CA LEU A 39 -6.13 1.36 -9.13
C LEU A 39 -5.69 2.81 -8.94
N MET A 40 -4.49 3.03 -8.41
CA MET A 40 -3.98 4.37 -8.12
C MET A 40 -3.73 5.17 -9.38
N TYR A 41 -3.37 4.54 -10.52
CA TYR A 41 -3.24 5.24 -11.81
C TYR A 41 -4.56 5.81 -12.35
N GLU A 42 -5.72 5.30 -11.91
CA GLU A 42 -7.02 5.91 -12.23
C GLU A 42 -7.15 7.31 -11.60
N TYR A 43 -6.40 7.55 -10.53
CA TYR A 43 -6.49 8.75 -9.72
C TYR A 43 -5.24 9.62 -9.76
N CYS A 44 -4.04 9.07 -9.85
CA CYS A 44 -2.78 9.79 -9.80
C CYS A 44 -2.01 9.57 -11.11
N PRO A 45 -1.57 10.63 -11.81
CA PRO A 45 -0.74 10.48 -13.01
C PRO A 45 0.61 9.82 -12.73
N ILE A 46 1.11 9.95 -11.49
CA ILE A 46 2.39 9.42 -11.06
C ILE A 46 2.13 8.42 -9.93
N VAL A 47 2.63 7.20 -10.09
CA VAL A 47 2.56 6.14 -9.07
C VAL A 47 3.92 5.48 -8.95
N LYS A 48 4.49 5.44 -7.74
CA LYS A 48 5.81 4.86 -7.46
C LYS A 48 5.73 3.81 -6.37
N VAL A 49 6.66 2.86 -6.44
CA VAL A 49 6.97 1.96 -5.32
C VAL A 49 8.13 2.58 -4.58
N GLU A 50 7.96 2.80 -3.30
CA GLU A 50 8.92 3.53 -2.49
C GLU A 50 9.14 2.81 -1.16
N ARG A 51 10.23 3.15 -0.49
CA ARG A 51 10.51 2.68 0.87
C ARG A 51 10.97 3.90 1.65
N PHE A 52 10.06 4.46 2.45
CA PHE A 52 10.34 5.65 3.24
C PHE A 52 11.17 5.33 4.48
N ASP A 53 10.90 4.20 5.14
CA ASP A 53 11.71 3.69 6.25
C ASP A 53 12.33 2.31 5.89
N PRO A 54 13.66 2.11 6.05
CA PRO A 54 14.31 0.82 5.82
C PRO A 54 13.79 -0.33 6.69
N ALA A 55 13.22 -0.03 7.85
CA ALA A 55 12.62 -0.98 8.78
C ALA A 55 11.14 -1.28 8.45
N GLU A 56 10.51 -0.48 7.59
CA GLU A 56 9.14 -0.69 7.12
C GLU A 56 9.09 -1.41 5.76
N GLY A 57 7.88 -1.88 5.43
CA GLY A 57 7.56 -2.45 4.13
C GLY A 57 7.69 -1.41 3.01
N GLU A 58 7.77 -1.90 1.77
CA GLU A 58 7.62 -1.02 0.60
C GLU A 58 6.20 -0.45 0.55
N SER A 59 6.03 0.81 0.19
CA SER A 59 4.73 1.41 -0.06
C SER A 59 4.49 1.60 -1.56
N ILE A 60 3.21 1.67 -1.95
CA ILE A 60 2.82 2.31 -3.21
C ILE A 60 2.28 3.69 -2.90
N SER A 61 2.88 4.68 -3.58
CA SER A 61 2.61 6.10 -3.43
C SER A 61 2.07 6.67 -4.73
N GLY A 62 1.00 7.46 -4.66
CA GLY A 62 0.39 8.18 -5.77
C GLY A 62 0.53 9.69 -5.59
N TYR A 63 0.95 10.38 -6.65
CA TYR A 63 1.20 11.82 -6.67
C TYR A 63 0.39 12.51 -7.78
N LEU A 64 -0.10 13.72 -7.49
CA LEU A 64 -0.84 14.52 -8.47
C LEU A 64 0.08 15.33 -9.40
N THR A 65 1.28 15.70 -8.93
CA THR A 65 2.24 16.54 -9.66
C THR A 65 3.67 16.07 -9.42
N GLU A 66 4.59 16.47 -10.29
CA GLU A 66 6.03 16.21 -10.12
C GLU A 66 6.61 16.94 -8.90
N ASP A 67 6.06 18.09 -8.51
CA ASP A 67 6.49 18.82 -7.32
C ASP A 67 6.18 18.06 -6.02
N LEU A 68 4.97 17.47 -5.93
CA LEU A 68 4.61 16.60 -4.80
C LEU A 68 5.46 15.33 -4.76
N GLU A 69 5.77 14.79 -5.93
CA GLU A 69 6.68 13.64 -6.05
C GLU A 69 8.07 13.97 -5.50
N GLN A 70 8.66 15.11 -5.90
CA GLN A 70 9.96 15.56 -5.42
C GLN A 70 9.97 15.87 -3.92
N ALA A 71 8.85 16.40 -3.41
CA ALA A 71 8.67 16.66 -1.98
C ALA A 71 8.35 15.39 -1.17
N GLN A 72 8.17 14.23 -1.83
CA GLN A 72 7.74 12.97 -1.22
C GLN A 72 6.45 13.11 -0.39
N THR A 73 5.48 13.87 -0.93
CA THR A 73 4.16 14.10 -0.32
C THR A 73 3.04 13.44 -1.13
N PRO A 74 2.90 12.10 -1.05
CA PRO A 74 1.87 11.39 -1.79
C PRO A 74 0.47 11.76 -1.30
N VAL A 75 -0.49 11.82 -2.23
CA VAL A 75 -1.92 12.01 -1.91
C VAL A 75 -2.62 10.70 -1.60
N LEU A 76 -2.08 9.59 -2.13
CA LEU A 76 -2.49 8.23 -1.81
C LEU A 76 -1.24 7.42 -1.46
N SER A 77 -1.22 6.73 -0.34
CA SER A 77 -0.09 5.89 0.08
C SER A 77 -0.58 4.69 0.87
N VAL A 78 -0.07 3.50 0.54
CA VAL A 78 -0.35 2.27 1.28
C VAL A 78 0.94 1.48 1.46
N VAL A 79 1.24 1.11 2.69
CA VAL A 79 2.39 0.25 3.03
C VAL A 79 2.05 -1.20 2.72
N LEU A 80 2.98 -1.94 2.11
CA LEU A 80 2.84 -3.36 1.77
C LEU A 80 3.53 -4.24 2.81
N ASP A 81 3.22 -4.00 4.08
CA ASP A 81 3.67 -4.87 5.17
C ASP A 81 2.70 -6.05 5.35
N PRO A 82 3.10 -7.09 6.09
CA PRO A 82 2.27 -8.28 6.31
C PRO A 82 0.87 -8.01 6.90
N PHE A 83 0.71 -7.00 7.75
CA PHE A 83 -0.56 -6.65 8.34
C PHE A 83 -1.47 -5.94 7.32
N GLU A 84 -0.94 -4.93 6.64
CA GLU A 84 -1.65 -4.18 5.60
C GLU A 84 -2.06 -5.10 4.44
N VAL A 85 -1.16 -5.99 3.98
CA VAL A 85 -1.46 -6.95 2.92
C VAL A 85 -2.60 -7.91 3.31
N ALA A 86 -2.60 -8.39 4.56
CA ALA A 86 -3.70 -9.22 5.05
C ALA A 86 -5.03 -8.46 5.13
N ALA A 87 -5.00 -7.20 5.57
CA ALA A 87 -6.19 -6.35 5.63
C ALA A 87 -6.74 -6.04 4.22
N MET A 88 -5.86 -5.74 3.27
CA MET A 88 -6.21 -5.53 1.87
C MET A 88 -6.83 -6.76 1.22
N LYS A 89 -6.34 -7.95 1.54
CA LYS A 89 -6.95 -9.22 1.09
C LYS A 89 -8.40 -9.33 1.51
N VAL A 90 -8.68 -9.08 2.79
CA VAL A 90 -10.06 -9.08 3.31
C VAL A 90 -10.90 -7.97 2.67
N ALA A 91 -10.32 -6.80 2.41
CA ALA A 91 -11.01 -5.71 1.74
C ALA A 91 -11.37 -6.07 0.28
N GLU A 92 -10.44 -6.70 -0.45
CA GLU A 92 -10.64 -7.14 -1.83
C GLU A 92 -11.70 -8.24 -1.94
N GLU A 93 -11.68 -9.24 -1.06
CA GLU A 93 -12.71 -10.29 -0.99
C GLU A 93 -14.12 -9.71 -0.77
N ARG A 94 -14.20 -8.53 -0.15
CA ARG A 94 -15.45 -7.80 0.09
C ARG A 94 -15.76 -6.76 -0.99
N GLY A 95 -14.91 -6.62 -2.01
CA GLY A 95 -15.04 -5.61 -3.07
C GLY A 95 -14.81 -4.17 -2.61
N LYS A 96 -14.06 -3.96 -1.51
CA LYS A 96 -13.83 -2.66 -0.85
C LYS A 96 -12.36 -2.23 -0.85
N LEU A 97 -11.56 -2.78 -1.77
CA LEU A 97 -10.12 -2.48 -1.84
C LEU A 97 -9.88 -0.98 -2.09
N LYS A 98 -10.69 -0.34 -2.94
CA LYS A 98 -10.59 1.10 -3.17
C LYS A 98 -10.81 1.88 -1.89
N GLU A 99 -11.90 1.63 -1.19
CA GLU A 99 -12.22 2.32 0.06
C GLU A 99 -11.14 2.13 1.12
N TYR A 100 -10.51 0.95 1.16
CA TYR A 100 -9.35 0.68 1.99
C TYR A 100 -8.18 1.60 1.66
N VAL A 101 -7.78 1.69 0.39
CA VAL A 101 -6.67 2.55 -0.07
C VAL A 101 -6.89 4.01 0.29
N PHE A 102 -8.11 4.51 0.05
CA PHE A 102 -8.47 5.88 0.41
C PHE A 102 -8.42 6.10 1.92
N ALA A 103 -8.95 5.16 2.72
CA ALA A 103 -8.90 5.25 4.17
C ALA A 103 -7.48 5.19 4.73
N ALA A 104 -6.62 4.30 4.21
CA ALA A 104 -5.21 4.19 4.59
C ALA A 104 -4.43 5.47 4.29
N SER A 105 -4.88 6.24 3.31
CA SER A 105 -4.29 7.53 2.91
C SER A 105 -4.96 8.74 3.60
N GLU A 106 -5.87 8.51 4.57
CA GLU A 106 -6.72 9.56 5.16
C GLU A 106 -7.43 10.45 4.12
N MET A 107 -7.76 9.86 2.96
CA MET A 107 -8.22 10.55 1.77
C MET A 107 -9.66 10.12 1.42
N THR A 108 -10.36 10.95 0.65
CA THR A 108 -11.64 10.58 0.01
C THR A 108 -11.59 10.94 -1.46
N GLU A 109 -12.43 10.31 -2.29
CA GLU A 109 -12.51 10.65 -3.72
C GLU A 109 -12.87 12.12 -3.93
N VAL A 110 -13.73 12.68 -3.08
CA VAL A 110 -14.13 14.10 -3.13
C VAL A 110 -12.94 15.01 -2.81
N LEU A 111 -12.20 14.73 -1.73
CA LEU A 111 -11.03 15.53 -1.38
C LEU A 111 -9.96 15.46 -2.47
N LEU A 112 -9.77 14.28 -3.06
CA LEU A 112 -8.81 14.09 -4.15
C LEU A 112 -9.21 14.86 -5.41
N GLN A 113 -10.50 14.93 -5.74
CA GLN A 113 -11.00 15.76 -6.84
C GLN A 113 -10.75 17.25 -6.56
N VAL A 114 -11.05 17.72 -5.36
CA VAL A 114 -10.80 19.13 -4.98
C VAL A 114 -9.31 19.46 -5.08
N LEU A 115 -8.42 18.57 -4.65
CA LEU A 115 -6.98 18.76 -4.80
C LEU A 115 -6.58 18.88 -6.28
N LYS A 116 -7.06 17.96 -7.13
CA LYS A 116 -6.79 18.00 -8.58
C LYS A 116 -7.24 19.31 -9.23
N GLU A 117 -8.41 19.81 -8.88
CA GLU A 117 -8.93 21.07 -9.42
C GLU A 117 -8.06 22.25 -9.00
N LYS A 118 -7.64 22.30 -7.72
CA LYS A 118 -6.76 23.36 -7.23
C LYS A 118 -5.39 23.38 -7.91
N PHE A 119 -4.78 22.20 -8.12
CA PHE A 119 -3.53 22.10 -8.87
C PHE A 119 -3.71 22.48 -10.35
N SER A 120 -4.85 22.14 -10.95
CA SER A 120 -5.16 22.51 -12.35
C SER A 120 -5.40 24.01 -12.52
N ASN A 121 -5.96 24.67 -11.52
CA ASN A 121 -6.23 26.11 -11.53
C ASN A 121 -5.04 26.97 -11.06
N GLY A 122 -3.95 26.35 -10.59
CA GLY A 122 -2.77 27.05 -10.06
C GLY A 122 -3.04 27.77 -8.73
N GLU A 123 -4.00 27.28 -7.94
CA GLU A 123 -4.40 27.88 -6.66
C GLU A 123 -3.54 27.42 -5.47
N ILE A 124 -2.65 26.44 -5.69
CA ILE A 124 -1.67 25.91 -4.72
C ILE A 124 -0.37 25.62 -5.45
#